data_AF-A0A961BMD0-F1
#
_entry.id   AF-A0A961BMD0-F1
#
_cell.length_a   1.000
_cell.length_b   1.000
_cell.length_c   1.000
_cell.angle_alpha   90.00
_cell.angle_beta   90.00
_cell.angle_gamma   90.00
#
_symmetry.space_group_name_H-M   'P 1'
#
loop_
_entity.id
_entity.type
_entity.pdbx_description
1 polymer ?
#
loop_
_entity_poly.entity_id
_entity_poly.type
_entity_poly.pdbx_seq_one_letter_code
_entity_poly.pdbx_strand_id
1 'polypeptide(L)'
;MGNRAVRALLSDPNVEYLGVLSESVPKRRRSGPIERIDGFDVLMSDGDADIHRLMGMCAVEEVALVLWSDGEPDSGPRTIPVVHGANVASGLIGALAAHPTAAVSDEDKVTVGWTEPGTPLKRGIPIAFPDPIGPSWGKARSNGEVVAFRDDEWAGAVVDVDGPKGRRIIGVADHAAYMEALVLSAATLAAGSGVYETGSHAAASRGEQLLNFLYDMELEIAVWSSNP
;
A
#
# COMPACT_ATOMS: atom_id res chain seq x y z
N MET A 1 -4.10 -2.49 -11.92
CA MET A 1 -4.62 -1.38 -11.08
C MET A 1 -4.46 -0.01 -11.74
N GLY A 2 -3.61 0.11 -12.77
CA GLY A 2 -3.27 1.35 -13.49
C GLY A 2 -4.37 2.42 -13.62
N ASN A 3 -5.55 2.12 -14.19
CA ASN A 3 -6.59 3.13 -14.40
C ASN A 3 -7.19 3.75 -13.12
N ARG A 4 -7.15 3.05 -11.98
CA ARG A 4 -7.62 3.57 -10.69
C ARG A 4 -6.54 4.39 -10.00
N ALA A 5 -5.29 3.93 -10.03
CA ALA A 5 -4.14 4.69 -9.53
C ALA A 5 -3.96 6.02 -10.31
N VAL A 6 -4.15 5.99 -11.63
CA VAL A 6 -4.22 7.19 -12.47
C VAL A 6 -5.25 8.19 -11.95
N ARG A 7 -6.44 7.74 -11.55
CA ARG A 7 -7.49 8.65 -11.05
C ARG A 7 -7.13 9.24 -9.69
N ALA A 8 -6.61 8.42 -8.77
CA ALA A 8 -6.19 8.86 -7.44
C ALA A 8 -5.03 9.86 -7.49
N LEU A 9 -4.04 9.63 -8.36
CA LEU A 9 -2.95 10.59 -8.56
C LEU A 9 -3.45 11.89 -9.20
N LEU A 10 -4.35 11.82 -10.19
CA LEU A 10 -4.85 13.02 -10.85
C LEU A 10 -5.80 13.86 -9.99
N SER A 11 -6.35 13.32 -8.89
CA SER A 11 -7.06 14.13 -7.89
C SER A 11 -6.12 14.97 -7.03
N ASP A 12 -4.85 14.58 -6.89
CA ASP A 12 -3.89 15.36 -6.15
C ASP A 12 -3.49 16.64 -6.93
N PRO A 13 -3.53 17.83 -6.31
CA PRO A 13 -3.17 19.08 -6.98
C PRO A 13 -1.67 19.18 -7.31
N ASN A 14 -0.81 18.46 -6.59
CA ASN A 14 0.65 18.49 -6.79
C ASN A 14 1.10 17.63 -7.98
N VAL A 15 0.24 16.77 -8.53
CA VAL A 15 0.58 15.94 -9.70
C VAL A 15 0.46 16.75 -10.99
N GLU A 16 1.52 17.42 -11.43
CA GLU A 16 1.46 18.28 -12.62
C GLU A 16 1.02 17.52 -13.88
N TYR A 17 1.63 16.35 -14.11
CA TYR A 17 1.37 15.50 -15.26
C TYR A 17 1.62 14.03 -14.96
N LEU A 18 0.76 13.16 -15.49
CA LEU A 18 0.89 11.71 -15.38
C LEU A 18 1.19 11.09 -16.75
N GLY A 19 2.43 10.67 -16.96
CA GLY A 19 2.85 9.90 -18.12
C GLY A 19 2.57 8.42 -17.93
N VAL A 20 2.12 7.73 -18.98
CA VAL A 20 1.95 6.27 -18.94
C VAL A 20 2.74 5.60 -20.05
N LEU A 21 3.61 4.66 -19.69
CA LEU A 21 4.45 3.86 -20.59
C LEU A 21 3.68 2.71 -21.30
N SER A 22 2.35 2.66 -21.15
CA SER A 22 1.48 1.64 -21.75
C SER A 22 0.58 2.24 -22.85
N GLU A 23 0.28 1.43 -23.87
CA GLU A 23 -0.44 1.85 -25.08
C GLU A 23 -1.92 2.22 -24.85
N SER A 24 -2.51 1.92 -23.68
CA SER A 24 -3.96 2.01 -23.46
C SER A 24 -4.37 2.90 -22.29
N VAL A 25 -4.11 4.21 -22.39
CA VAL A 25 -4.61 5.18 -21.40
C VAL A 25 -5.47 6.25 -22.05
N PRO A 26 -6.66 6.56 -21.49
CA PRO A 26 -7.46 7.68 -21.95
C PRO A 26 -6.64 8.97 -21.87
N LYS A 27 -6.46 9.65 -23.00
CA LYS A 27 -5.87 10.99 -23.02
C LYS A 27 -6.74 11.92 -22.17
N ARG A 28 -6.15 12.51 -21.14
CA ARG A 28 -6.77 13.58 -20.33
C ARG A 28 -5.87 14.79 -20.36
N ARG A 29 -6.37 15.94 -19.89
CA ARG A 29 -5.61 17.19 -19.87
C ARG A 29 -4.28 17.09 -19.11
N ARG A 30 -4.22 16.28 -18.06
CA ARG A 30 -3.04 16.05 -17.19
C ARG A 30 -2.45 14.63 -17.33
N SER A 31 -2.84 13.85 -18.35
CA SER A 31 -2.29 12.50 -18.54
C SER A 31 -2.25 12.05 -19.99
N GLY A 32 -1.20 11.31 -20.34
CA GLY A 32 -1.03 10.80 -21.70
C GLY A 32 0.06 9.75 -21.83
N PRO A 33 0.15 9.09 -23.00
CA PRO A 33 1.23 8.17 -23.29
C PRO A 33 2.56 8.92 -23.35
N ILE A 34 3.63 8.28 -22.88
CA ILE A 34 5.01 8.77 -22.96
C ILE A 34 5.94 7.66 -23.45
N GLU A 35 7.06 8.04 -24.07
CA GLU A 35 8.10 7.10 -24.52
C GLU A 35 9.36 7.17 -23.65
N ARG A 36 9.49 8.25 -22.86
CA ARG A 36 10.62 8.53 -22.00
C ARG A 36 10.15 9.10 -20.67
N ILE A 37 10.96 8.90 -19.64
CA ILE A 37 10.66 9.33 -18.26
C ILE A 37 11.49 10.54 -17.82
N ASP A 38 12.28 11.15 -18.72
CA ASP A 38 13.04 12.35 -18.40
C ASP A 38 12.10 13.49 -17.98
N GLY A 39 12.46 14.17 -16.89
CA GLY A 39 11.66 15.26 -16.32
C GLY A 39 10.48 14.82 -15.44
N PHE A 40 10.35 13.53 -15.12
CA PHE A 40 9.40 13.04 -14.11
C PHE A 40 10.11 12.82 -12.77
N ASP A 41 9.42 13.09 -11.66
CA ASP A 41 9.99 12.89 -10.31
C ASP A 41 9.96 11.42 -9.87
N VAL A 42 8.95 10.68 -10.33
CA VAL A 42 8.69 9.31 -9.88
C VAL A 42 8.10 8.45 -11.00
N LEU A 43 8.54 7.19 -11.05
CA LEU A 43 7.95 6.12 -11.84
C LEU A 43 7.35 5.08 -10.91
N MET A 44 6.13 4.63 -11.18
CA MET A 44 5.49 3.54 -10.42
C MET A 44 5.11 2.35 -11.29
N SER A 45 5.09 1.15 -10.71
CA SER A 45 4.69 -0.10 -11.37
C SER A 45 3.79 -0.95 -10.49
N ASP A 46 2.70 -1.48 -11.06
CA ASP A 46 1.73 -2.35 -10.38
C ASP A 46 2.06 -3.85 -10.46
N GLY A 47 3.28 -4.21 -10.90
CA GLY A 47 3.87 -5.54 -10.70
C GLY A 47 4.08 -6.39 -11.96
N ASP A 48 3.48 -6.03 -13.11
CA ASP A 48 3.59 -6.82 -14.35
C ASP A 48 4.82 -6.47 -15.21
N ALA A 49 5.58 -5.44 -14.84
CA ALA A 49 6.71 -4.94 -15.61
C ALA A 49 8.05 -5.56 -15.19
N ASP A 50 9.00 -5.64 -16.12
CA ASP A 50 10.39 -6.06 -15.85
C ASP A 50 11.07 -5.04 -14.92
N ILE A 51 11.20 -5.43 -13.65
CA ILE A 51 11.78 -4.59 -12.59
C ILE A 51 13.22 -4.19 -12.91
N HIS A 52 14.03 -5.08 -13.48
CA HIS A 52 15.43 -4.76 -13.84
C HIS A 52 15.50 -3.68 -14.90
N ARG A 53 14.62 -3.76 -15.91
CA ARG A 53 14.49 -2.72 -16.92
C ARG A 53 14.05 -1.39 -16.30
N LEU A 54 13.02 -1.39 -15.46
CA LEU A 54 12.52 -0.16 -14.82
C LEU A 54 13.59 0.50 -13.96
N MET A 55 14.31 -0.29 -13.15
CA MET A 55 15.42 0.21 -12.33
C MET A 55 16.52 0.83 -13.17
N GLY A 56 16.89 0.21 -14.29
CA GLY A 56 17.89 0.75 -15.21
C GLY A 56 17.46 2.09 -15.82
N MET A 57 16.20 2.20 -16.25
CA MET A 57 15.65 3.44 -16.78
C MET A 57 15.66 4.56 -15.72
N CYS A 58 15.12 4.28 -14.54
CA CYS A 58 15.06 5.24 -13.44
C CYS A 58 16.44 5.69 -12.97
N ALA A 59 17.43 4.79 -12.91
CA ALA A 59 18.79 5.14 -12.50
C ALA A 59 19.49 6.07 -13.51
N VAL A 60 19.21 5.92 -14.81
CA VAL A 60 19.77 6.79 -15.87
C VAL A 60 19.17 8.19 -15.81
N GLU A 61 17.87 8.28 -15.56
CA GLU A 61 17.12 9.54 -15.58
C GLU A 61 16.96 10.16 -14.17
N GLU A 62 17.60 9.56 -13.15
CA GLU A 62 17.55 9.97 -11.73
C GLU A 62 16.12 10.07 -11.14
N VAL A 63 15.23 9.19 -11.59
CA VAL A 63 13.81 9.16 -11.20
C VAL A 63 13.60 8.16 -10.05
N ALA A 64 12.81 8.51 -9.03
CA ALA A 64 12.46 7.55 -7.98
C ALA A 64 11.59 6.40 -8.53
N LEU A 65 11.75 5.18 -8.02
CA LEU A 65 10.98 4.02 -8.46
C LEU A 65 10.09 3.49 -7.33
N VAL A 66 8.79 3.34 -7.58
CA VAL A 66 7.83 2.73 -6.64
C VAL A 66 7.27 1.43 -7.24
N LEU A 67 7.32 0.35 -6.48
CA LEU A 67 6.91 -0.98 -6.88
C LEU A 67 5.81 -1.48 -5.96
N TRP A 68 4.72 -1.97 -6.56
CA TRP A 68 3.66 -2.66 -5.83
C TRP A 68 4.16 -3.93 -5.14
N SER A 69 5.06 -4.68 -5.77
CA SER A 69 5.57 -5.96 -5.25
C SER A 69 6.41 -5.84 -3.97
N ASP A 70 6.28 -6.80 -3.07
CA ASP A 70 6.99 -6.82 -1.77
C ASP A 70 8.50 -7.10 -1.87
N GLY A 71 8.91 -7.86 -2.89
CA GLY A 71 10.27 -8.32 -3.02
C GLY A 71 11.25 -7.15 -3.13
N GLU A 72 12.21 -7.10 -2.21
CA GLU A 72 13.34 -6.19 -2.35
C GLU A 72 14.07 -6.55 -3.65
N PRO A 73 14.17 -5.61 -4.60
CA PRO A 73 14.79 -5.92 -5.87
C PRO A 73 16.30 -6.12 -5.69
N ASP A 74 16.75 -7.32 -6.03
CA ASP A 74 18.11 -7.81 -5.80
C ASP A 74 19.08 -7.14 -6.79
N SER A 75 19.66 -6.00 -6.39
CA SER A 75 20.39 -5.16 -7.35
C SER A 75 21.23 -4.08 -6.64
N GLY A 76 22.40 -4.46 -6.11
CA GLY A 76 23.54 -3.57 -5.81
C GLY A 76 23.29 -2.26 -5.06
N PRO A 77 24.30 -1.37 -4.99
CA PRO A 77 24.12 -0.01 -4.47
C PRO A 77 23.16 0.79 -5.36
N ARG A 78 22.25 1.55 -4.74
CA ARG A 78 21.25 2.37 -5.43
C ARG A 78 21.69 3.83 -5.49
N THR A 79 21.43 4.49 -6.62
CA THR A 79 21.62 5.94 -6.80
C THR A 79 20.32 6.74 -6.68
N ILE A 80 19.19 6.05 -6.71
CA ILE A 80 17.83 6.60 -6.60
C ILE A 80 17.08 5.95 -5.43
N PRO A 81 15.99 6.56 -4.95
CA PRO A 81 15.03 5.89 -4.07
C PRO A 81 14.31 4.78 -4.83
N VAL A 82 14.25 3.58 -4.23
CA VAL A 82 13.45 2.44 -4.69
C VAL A 82 12.52 2.01 -3.56
N VAL A 83 11.23 2.24 -3.73
CA VAL A 83 10.19 1.87 -2.77
C VAL A 83 9.53 0.57 -3.22
N HIS A 84 9.45 -0.43 -2.35
CA HIS A 84 8.81 -1.72 -2.63
C HIS A 84 7.72 -2.04 -1.60
N GLY A 85 6.85 -3.00 -1.91
CA GLY A 85 5.71 -3.37 -1.08
C GLY A 85 4.65 -2.27 -0.98
N ALA A 86 4.47 -1.47 -2.03
CA ALA A 86 3.44 -0.43 -2.10
C ALA A 86 2.04 -1.03 -2.40
N ASN A 87 1.62 -1.97 -1.55
CA ASN A 87 0.38 -2.73 -1.64
C ASN A 87 -0.31 -2.83 -0.28
N VAL A 88 -1.51 -3.41 -0.23
CA VAL A 88 -2.25 -3.58 1.02
C VAL A 88 -1.50 -4.45 2.04
N ALA A 89 -0.94 -5.58 1.60
CA ALA A 89 -0.36 -6.60 2.48
C ALA A 89 0.86 -6.11 3.28
N SER A 90 1.76 -5.34 2.66
CA SER A 90 2.98 -4.86 3.30
C SER A 90 2.94 -3.37 3.60
N GLY A 91 2.52 -2.56 2.63
CA GLY A 91 2.54 -1.10 2.74
C GLY A 91 1.52 -0.62 3.76
N LEU A 92 0.25 -0.93 3.52
CA LEU A 92 -0.85 -0.48 4.37
C LEU A 92 -0.82 -1.13 5.75
N ILE A 93 -0.73 -2.47 5.82
CA ILE A 93 -0.68 -3.18 7.11
C ILE A 93 0.52 -2.74 7.94
N GLY A 94 1.71 -2.62 7.33
CA GLY A 94 2.89 -2.14 8.04
C GLY A 94 2.73 -0.72 8.56
N ALA A 95 2.10 0.17 7.78
CA ALA A 95 1.83 1.53 8.20
C ALA A 95 0.78 1.60 9.33
N LEU A 96 -0.30 0.80 9.26
CA LEU A 96 -1.28 0.69 10.34
C LEU A 96 -0.65 0.14 11.63
N ALA A 97 0.29 -0.80 11.52
CA ALA A 97 1.00 -1.35 12.69
C ALA A 97 1.92 -0.32 13.35
N ALA A 98 2.48 0.59 12.56
CA ALA A 98 3.27 1.72 13.05
C ALA A 98 2.43 2.90 13.55
N HIS A 99 1.11 2.88 13.35
CA HIS A 99 0.23 3.99 13.74
C HIS A 99 0.28 4.22 15.26
N PRO A 100 0.37 5.49 15.75
CA PRO A 100 0.53 5.78 17.18
C PRO A 100 -0.53 5.13 18.08
N THR A 101 -1.78 5.02 17.60
CA THR A 101 -2.86 4.37 18.38
C THR A 101 -2.70 2.85 18.50
N ALA A 102 -1.93 2.21 17.62
CA ALA A 102 -1.62 0.77 17.77
C ALA A 102 -0.81 0.59 19.06
N ALA A 103 0.13 1.51 19.31
CA ALA A 103 0.97 1.56 20.51
C ALA A 103 1.54 0.18 20.89
N VAL A 104 2.02 -0.56 19.88
CA VAL A 104 2.53 -1.92 20.01
C VAL A 104 3.76 -1.93 20.93
N SER A 105 3.77 -2.87 21.86
CA SER A 105 4.86 -3.16 22.79
C SER A 105 5.23 -4.65 22.75
N ASP A 106 6.40 -5.00 23.25
CA ASP A 106 6.91 -6.39 23.23
C ASP A 106 6.01 -7.39 24.01
N GLU A 107 5.20 -6.90 24.94
CA GLU A 107 4.26 -7.70 25.73
C GLU A 107 2.89 -7.88 25.04
N ASP A 108 2.61 -7.12 23.98
CA ASP A 108 1.34 -7.17 23.27
C ASP A 108 1.26 -8.40 22.36
N LYS A 109 0.08 -9.00 22.30
CA LYS A 109 -0.29 -9.95 21.27
C LYS A 109 -0.86 -9.18 20.07
N VAL A 110 -0.10 -9.15 18.98
CA VAL A 110 -0.50 -8.47 17.73
C VAL A 110 -1.04 -9.48 16.74
N THR A 111 -2.22 -9.21 16.19
CA THR A 111 -2.77 -9.89 15.02
C THR A 111 -2.91 -8.87 13.90
N VAL A 112 -2.23 -9.11 12.78
CA VAL A 112 -2.42 -8.32 11.56
C VAL A 112 -3.15 -9.14 10.53
N GLY A 113 -4.00 -8.51 9.74
CA GLY A 113 -4.70 -9.23 8.69
C GLY A 113 -5.32 -8.35 7.63
N TRP A 114 -5.52 -8.93 6.46
CA TRP A 114 -6.13 -8.26 5.32
C TRP A 114 -6.92 -9.25 4.47
N THR A 115 -7.58 -8.73 3.45
CA THR A 115 -8.33 -9.51 2.47
C THR A 115 -7.57 -9.74 1.18
N GLU A 116 -7.66 -10.93 0.62
CA GLU A 116 -7.16 -11.25 -0.74
C GLU A 116 -8.28 -11.83 -1.61
N PRO A 117 -8.20 -11.70 -2.95
CA PRO A 117 -9.10 -12.39 -3.85
C PRO A 117 -9.09 -13.92 -3.63
N GLY A 118 -10.26 -14.54 -3.52
CA GLY A 118 -10.40 -15.99 -3.43
C GLY A 118 -11.68 -16.45 -2.75
N THR A 119 -11.89 -17.77 -2.67
CA THR A 119 -13.08 -18.32 -2.01
C THR A 119 -13.00 -18.18 -0.49
N PRO A 120 -14.00 -17.56 0.17
CA PRO A 120 -14.05 -17.47 1.63
C PRO A 120 -13.97 -18.84 2.31
N LEU A 121 -13.28 -18.89 3.45
CA LEU A 121 -13.18 -20.11 4.24
C LEU A 121 -14.42 -20.29 5.12
N LYS A 122 -14.87 -21.55 5.25
CA LYS A 122 -16.00 -21.90 6.11
C LYS A 122 -15.66 -21.89 7.61
N ARG A 123 -14.37 -21.92 7.99
CA ARG A 123 -13.79 -21.94 9.36
C ARG A 123 -12.35 -21.39 9.35
N GLY A 124 -11.83 -20.85 10.46
CA GLY A 124 -10.46 -20.28 10.53
C GLY A 124 -10.26 -19.35 11.73
N ILE A 125 -9.62 -18.18 11.55
CA ILE A 125 -9.41 -17.14 12.58
C ILE A 125 -10.31 -15.92 12.29
N PRO A 126 -11.06 -15.38 13.26
CA PRO A 126 -11.85 -14.17 13.05
C PRO A 126 -10.94 -12.95 12.87
N ILE A 127 -11.27 -12.09 11.91
CA ILE A 127 -10.61 -10.79 11.70
C ILE A 127 -11.53 -9.71 12.26
N ALA A 128 -10.98 -8.80 13.08
CA ALA A 128 -11.78 -7.90 13.91
C ALA A 128 -12.37 -6.67 13.19
N PHE A 129 -12.09 -6.48 11.90
CA PHE A 129 -12.53 -5.34 11.10
C PHE A 129 -12.27 -5.58 9.60
N PRO A 130 -13.06 -4.99 8.65
CA PRO A 130 -14.37 -4.34 8.84
C PRO A 130 -15.39 -5.35 9.37
N ASP A 131 -16.57 -4.89 9.80
CA ASP A 131 -17.65 -5.74 10.33
C ASP A 131 -17.61 -7.17 9.77
N PRO A 132 -17.69 -8.23 10.59
CA PRO A 132 -17.63 -9.60 10.10
C PRO A 132 -18.83 -9.84 9.16
N ILE A 133 -18.64 -9.60 7.86
CA ILE A 133 -19.63 -9.89 6.82
C ILE A 133 -19.70 -11.42 6.75
N GLY A 134 -20.53 -11.99 7.62
CA GLY A 134 -20.71 -13.43 7.78
C GLY A 134 -19.50 -14.18 8.38
N PRO A 135 -19.49 -15.53 8.29
CA PRO A 135 -18.42 -16.38 8.81
C PRO A 135 -17.17 -16.29 7.92
N SER A 136 -16.61 -15.09 7.78
CA SER A 136 -15.37 -14.81 7.07
C SER A 136 -14.21 -15.15 8.00
N TRP A 137 -13.72 -16.37 7.91
CA TRP A 137 -12.57 -16.78 8.70
C TRP A 137 -11.29 -16.70 7.87
N GLY A 138 -10.26 -16.06 8.41
CA GLY A 138 -8.96 -15.97 7.78
C GLY A 138 -8.09 -17.21 7.99
N LYS A 139 -7.10 -17.37 7.11
CA LYS A 139 -6.02 -18.36 7.21
C LYS A 139 -4.81 -17.72 7.86
N ALA A 140 -4.30 -18.32 8.92
CA ALA A 140 -3.00 -17.95 9.49
C ALA A 140 -1.86 -18.28 8.52
N ARG A 141 -0.94 -17.34 8.36
CA ARG A 141 0.36 -17.54 7.70
C ARG A 141 1.44 -17.85 8.74
N SER A 142 2.59 -18.32 8.27
CA SER A 142 3.70 -18.78 9.12
C SER A 142 4.32 -17.67 9.99
N ASN A 143 4.13 -16.41 9.62
CA ASN A 143 4.56 -15.20 10.33
C ASN A 143 3.48 -14.65 11.28
N GLY A 144 2.35 -15.35 11.47
CA GLY A 144 1.27 -14.92 12.37
C GLY A 144 0.25 -13.98 11.74
N GLU A 145 0.44 -13.59 10.48
CA GLU A 145 -0.53 -12.80 9.71
C GLU A 145 -1.78 -13.61 9.38
N VAL A 146 -2.91 -12.94 9.23
CA VAL A 146 -4.20 -13.57 8.92
C VAL A 146 -4.76 -13.03 7.61
N VAL A 147 -4.99 -13.91 6.65
CA VAL A 147 -5.57 -13.51 5.36
C VAL A 147 -6.97 -14.08 5.20
N ALA A 148 -7.95 -13.21 5.00
CA ALA A 148 -9.31 -13.59 4.63
C ALA A 148 -9.48 -13.56 3.11
N PHE A 149 -9.94 -14.66 2.53
CA PHE A 149 -10.25 -14.70 1.10
C PHE A 149 -11.66 -14.18 0.84
N ARG A 150 -11.82 -13.35 -0.19
CA ARG A 150 -13.12 -12.82 -0.64
C ARG A 150 -13.25 -12.89 -2.15
N ASP A 151 -14.46 -13.19 -2.62
CA ASP A 151 -14.83 -13.22 -4.04
C ASP A 151 -15.63 -11.99 -4.46
N ASP A 152 -15.88 -11.06 -3.53
CA ASP A 152 -16.53 -9.78 -3.79
C ASP A 152 -15.52 -8.64 -3.98
N GLU A 153 -16.05 -7.45 -4.23
CA GLU A 153 -15.26 -6.25 -4.51
C GLU A 153 -14.68 -5.59 -3.25
N TRP A 154 -15.02 -6.07 -2.05
CA TRP A 154 -14.59 -5.48 -0.79
C TRP A 154 -13.21 -5.97 -0.36
N ALA A 155 -12.46 -5.07 0.26
CA ALA A 155 -11.23 -5.36 0.97
C ALA A 155 -11.22 -4.72 2.36
N GLY A 156 -10.36 -5.27 3.21
CA GLY A 156 -10.03 -4.70 4.50
C GLY A 156 -8.58 -4.98 4.88
N ALA A 157 -8.03 -4.10 5.70
CA ALA A 157 -6.73 -4.23 6.34
C ALA A 157 -6.88 -3.84 7.81
N VAL A 158 -6.30 -4.61 8.72
CA VAL A 158 -6.46 -4.41 10.17
C VAL A 158 -5.21 -4.79 10.95
N VAL A 159 -5.00 -4.08 12.05
CA VAL A 159 -4.09 -4.40 13.14
C VAL A 159 -4.89 -4.45 14.43
N ASP A 160 -4.93 -5.61 15.07
CA ASP A 160 -5.57 -5.89 16.36
C ASP A 160 -4.50 -6.17 17.40
N VAL A 161 -4.37 -5.28 18.37
CA VAL A 161 -3.37 -5.31 19.44
C VAL A 161 -4.09 -5.62 20.75
N ASP A 162 -3.78 -6.75 21.35
CA ASP A 162 -4.32 -7.16 22.65
C ASP A 162 -3.19 -7.25 23.67
N GLY A 163 -3.31 -6.51 24.78
CA GLY A 163 -2.28 -6.49 25.81
C GLY A 163 -2.68 -5.71 27.06
N PRO A 164 -1.72 -5.39 27.96
CA PRO A 164 -2.03 -4.86 29.30
C PRO A 164 -2.80 -3.55 29.31
N LYS A 165 -2.69 -2.74 28.24
CA LYS A 165 -3.41 -1.47 28.07
C LYS A 165 -4.81 -1.64 27.46
N GLY A 166 -5.28 -2.87 27.32
CA GLY A 166 -6.52 -3.21 26.65
C GLY A 166 -6.36 -3.42 25.14
N ARG A 167 -7.47 -3.76 24.50
CA ARG A 167 -7.54 -4.08 23.08
C ARG A 167 -7.65 -2.82 22.23
N ARG A 168 -6.83 -2.73 21.18
CA ARG A 168 -6.80 -1.63 20.21
C ARG A 168 -6.88 -2.23 18.81
N ILE A 169 -7.82 -1.75 18.01
CA ILE A 169 -8.03 -2.20 16.64
C ILE A 169 -7.94 -0.97 15.75
N ILE A 170 -7.10 -1.05 14.72
CA ILE A 170 -7.02 -0.04 13.67
C ILE A 170 -7.24 -0.77 12.36
N GLY A 171 -8.14 -0.27 11.54
CA GLY A 171 -8.35 -0.87 10.24
C GLY A 171 -9.01 0.06 9.26
N VAL A 172 -9.06 -0.41 8.02
CA VAL A 172 -9.65 0.26 6.88
C VAL A 172 -10.38 -0.77 6.05
N ALA A 173 -11.45 -0.33 5.40
CA ALA A 173 -12.23 -1.15 4.50
C ALA A 173 -12.77 -0.33 3.35
N ASP A 174 -12.65 -0.87 2.15
CA ASP A 174 -13.02 -0.19 0.92
C ASP A 174 -13.12 -1.21 -0.22
N HIS A 175 -13.42 -0.77 -1.43
CA HIS A 175 -13.29 -1.58 -2.62
C HIS A 175 -11.83 -1.99 -2.85
N ALA A 176 -11.57 -3.30 -2.95
CA ALA A 176 -10.23 -3.91 -3.08
C ALA A 176 -9.31 -3.24 -4.10
N ALA A 177 -9.75 -3.13 -5.35
CA ALA A 177 -8.91 -2.54 -6.39
C ALA A 177 -8.76 -1.01 -6.25
N TYR A 178 -9.60 -0.34 -5.45
CA TYR A 178 -9.40 1.06 -5.10
C TYR A 178 -8.40 1.20 -3.95
N MET A 179 -8.53 0.40 -2.89
CA MET A 179 -7.58 0.35 -1.79
C MET A 179 -6.14 0.09 -2.27
N GLU A 180 -5.93 -0.92 -3.11
CA GLU A 180 -4.61 -1.20 -3.71
C GLU A 180 -4.07 -0.01 -4.53
N ALA A 181 -4.94 0.64 -5.29
CA ALA A 181 -4.56 1.80 -6.09
C ALA A 181 -4.19 3.02 -5.22
N LEU A 182 -4.89 3.23 -4.10
CA LEU A 182 -4.59 4.28 -3.14
C LEU A 182 -3.24 4.06 -2.48
N VAL A 183 -2.94 2.84 -2.03
CA VAL A 183 -1.64 2.54 -1.38
C VAL A 183 -0.49 2.77 -2.34
N LEU A 184 -0.60 2.29 -3.59
CA LEU A 184 0.43 2.53 -4.61
C LEU A 184 0.59 4.04 -4.91
N SER A 185 -0.53 4.76 -5.03
CA SER A 185 -0.52 6.19 -5.33
C SER A 185 0.07 7.00 -4.17
N ALA A 186 -0.28 6.69 -2.93
CA ALA A 186 0.25 7.36 -1.73
C ALA A 186 1.76 7.16 -1.60
N ALA A 187 2.27 5.93 -1.81
CA ALA A 187 3.70 5.66 -1.84
C ALA A 187 4.40 6.45 -2.98
N THR A 188 3.74 6.58 -4.12
CA THR A 188 4.24 7.35 -5.28
C THR A 188 4.35 8.84 -4.96
N LEU A 189 3.32 9.44 -4.34
CA LEU A 189 3.37 10.83 -3.90
C LEU A 189 4.42 11.07 -2.82
N ALA A 190 4.56 10.15 -1.87
CA ALA A 190 5.59 10.22 -0.85
C ALA A 190 7.00 10.19 -1.47
N ALA A 191 7.24 9.29 -2.43
CA ALA A 191 8.51 9.25 -3.16
C ALA A 191 8.76 10.53 -3.97
N GLY A 192 7.77 11.01 -4.74
CA GLY A 192 7.87 12.26 -5.49
C GLY A 192 8.07 13.50 -4.61
N SER A 193 7.61 13.46 -3.36
CA SER A 193 7.82 14.52 -2.37
C SER A 193 9.15 14.42 -1.62
N GLY A 194 10.01 13.46 -1.98
CA GLY A 194 11.34 13.28 -1.35
C GLY A 194 11.31 12.66 0.05
N VAL A 195 10.24 11.94 0.43
CA VAL A 195 10.14 11.29 1.75
C VAL A 195 11.13 10.12 1.91
N TYR A 196 11.49 9.49 0.79
CA TYR A 196 12.47 8.40 0.74
C TYR A 196 13.78 8.92 0.20
N GLU A 197 14.87 8.59 0.89
CA GLU A 197 16.23 8.91 0.46
C GLU A 197 16.71 7.91 -0.61
N THR A 198 17.90 8.14 -1.15
CA THR A 198 18.56 7.18 -2.04
C THR A 198 18.77 5.84 -1.32
N GLY A 199 18.25 4.75 -1.90
CA GLY A 199 18.29 3.44 -1.26
C GLY A 199 17.10 2.57 -1.59
N SER A 200 17.05 1.39 -0.97
CA SER A 200 15.92 0.46 -1.03
C SER A 200 15.08 0.61 0.24
N HIS A 201 13.77 0.79 0.08
CA HIS A 201 12.87 1.07 1.19
C HIS A 201 11.56 0.28 1.05
N ALA A 202 11.16 -0.41 2.11
CA ALA A 202 9.77 -0.86 2.21
C ALA A 202 8.85 0.36 2.32
N ALA A 203 7.70 0.36 1.65
CA ALA A 203 6.74 1.46 1.70
C ALA A 203 6.35 1.82 3.14
N ALA A 204 6.12 0.82 3.98
CA ALA A 204 5.78 0.98 5.39
C ALA A 204 6.89 1.60 6.27
N SER A 205 8.14 1.69 5.79
CA SER A 205 9.25 2.32 6.55
C SER A 205 9.05 3.82 6.82
N ARG A 206 8.08 4.43 6.13
CA ARG A 206 7.61 5.81 6.31
C ARG A 206 6.10 5.81 6.57
N GLY A 207 5.67 4.92 7.48
CA GLY A 207 4.26 4.60 7.72
C GLY A 207 3.39 5.82 8.04
N GLU A 208 3.87 6.76 8.87
CA GLU A 208 3.13 7.99 9.18
C GLU A 208 2.87 8.84 7.93
N GLN A 209 3.89 9.06 7.10
CA GLN A 209 3.74 9.82 5.86
C GLN A 209 2.83 9.10 4.87
N LEU A 210 2.95 7.77 4.76
CA LEU A 210 2.07 6.97 3.91
C LEU A 210 0.60 7.10 4.33
N LEU A 211 0.30 7.01 5.64
CA LEU A 211 -1.06 7.18 6.15
C LEU A 211 -1.59 8.61 5.94
N ASN A 212 -0.75 9.63 6.05
CA ASN A 212 -1.16 11.02 5.76
C ASN A 212 -1.60 11.18 4.30
N PHE A 213 -0.81 10.68 3.34
CA PHE A 213 -1.22 10.70 1.93
C PHE A 213 -2.49 9.89 1.67
N LEU A 214 -2.65 8.74 2.34
CA LEU A 214 -3.87 7.95 2.23
C LEU A 214 -5.10 8.70 2.77
N TYR A 215 -4.95 9.41 3.89
CA TYR A 215 -5.99 10.27 4.46
C TYR A 215 -6.36 11.42 3.51
N ASP A 216 -5.37 12.07 2.90
CA ASP A 216 -5.58 13.14 1.92
C ASP A 216 -6.27 12.62 0.64
N MET A 217 -6.12 11.33 0.34
CA MET A 217 -6.85 10.63 -0.73
C MET A 217 -8.21 10.07 -0.27
N GLU A 218 -8.72 10.52 0.88
CA GLU A 218 -10.02 10.16 1.46
C GLU A 218 -10.13 8.70 1.93
N LEU A 219 -9.02 8.01 2.19
CA LEU A 219 -9.07 6.69 2.81
C LEU A 219 -9.44 6.81 4.30
N GLU A 220 -10.61 6.32 4.66
CA GLU A 220 -11.08 6.35 6.05
C GLU A 220 -10.42 5.27 6.90
N ILE A 221 -9.76 5.68 7.98
CA ILE A 221 -9.15 4.77 8.96
C ILE A 221 -10.01 4.74 10.21
N ALA A 222 -10.54 3.57 10.54
CA ALA A 222 -11.28 3.35 11.76
C ALA A 222 -10.33 2.94 12.89
N VAL A 223 -10.52 3.57 14.05
CA VAL A 223 -9.73 3.31 15.24
C VAL A 223 -10.69 2.99 16.39
N TRP A 224 -10.48 1.85 17.03
CA TRP A 224 -11.22 1.42 18.20
C TRP A 224 -10.24 1.07 19.31
N SER A 225 -10.52 1.54 20.53
CA SER A 225 -9.74 1.18 21.71
C SER A 225 -10.70 0.94 22.86
N SER A 226 -10.67 -0.25 23.45
CA SER A 226 -11.25 -0.48 24.76
C SER A 226 -10.19 -0.17 25.82
N ASN A 227 -10.22 1.04 26.38
CA ASN A 227 -9.54 1.26 27.66
C ASN A 227 -10.39 0.65 28.78
N PRO A 228 -9.80 -0.09 29.73
CA PRO A 228 -10.43 -0.32 31.03
C PRO A 228 -10.56 0.98 31.85
#